data_AF-A0YBM6-F1
#
_entry.id   AF-A0YBM6-F1
#
_cell.length_a   1.000
_cell.length_b   1.000
_cell.length_c   1.000
_cell.angle_alpha   90.00
_cell.angle_beta   90.00
_cell.angle_gamma   90.00
#
_symmetry.space_group_name_H-M   'P 1'
#
loop_
_entity.id
_entity.type
_entity.pdbx_description
1 polymer ?
#
loop_
_entity_poly.entity_id
_entity_poly.type
_entity_poly.pdbx_seq_one_letter_code
_entity_poly.pdbx_strand_id
1 'polypeptide(L)'
;MEDIIFKGRSRVGTSMFSANTQDVRKAFKHLRNGNVLAILSDHLPSAKAGVYAPFFGINAYTGKLTHALIKHNQSEVLMATVLRKSKGQGFEIEFHAVDQMDTQDSIEAASNVNNAIEKVIRRTPEQYQWFYKRFSEQPDGIKTIYQQGN
;
A
#
# COMPACT_ATOMS: atom_id res chain seq x y z
N MET A 1 -0.97 -8.17 -22.60
CA MET A 1 -1.71 -7.76 -21.38
C MET A 1 -1.09 -6.52 -20.76
N GLU A 2 0.23 -6.47 -20.58
CA GLU A 2 0.96 -5.29 -20.07
C GLU A 2 0.70 -4.02 -20.88
N ASP A 3 0.73 -4.09 -22.22
CA ASP A 3 0.47 -2.91 -23.07
C ASP A 3 -0.93 -2.31 -22.88
N ILE A 4 -1.94 -3.14 -22.62
CA ILE A 4 -3.31 -2.69 -22.38
C ILE A 4 -3.39 -1.94 -21.05
N ILE A 5 -2.76 -2.50 -20.01
CA ILE A 5 -2.70 -1.88 -18.68
C ILE A 5 -1.92 -0.55 -18.75
N PHE A 6 -0.77 -0.56 -19.41
CA PHE A 6 0.07 0.63 -19.56
C PHE A 6 -0.67 1.74 -20.29
N LYS A 7 -1.24 1.46 -21.47
CA LYS A 7 -2.03 2.43 -22.25
C LYS A 7 -3.26 2.91 -21.48
N GLY A 8 -3.93 2.03 -20.74
CA GLY A 8 -5.09 2.38 -19.93
C GLY A 8 -4.74 3.36 -18.80
N ARG A 9 -3.60 3.13 -18.12
CA ARG A 9 -3.13 3.96 -17.00
C ARG A 9 -2.50 5.27 -17.46
N SER A 10 -1.73 5.26 -18.54
CA SER A 10 -1.07 6.48 -19.05
C SER A 10 -2.03 7.44 -19.76
N ARG A 11 -3.21 6.97 -20.18
CA ARG A 11 -4.24 7.80 -20.82
C ARG A 11 -4.67 9.02 -19.99
N VAL A 12 -4.55 8.94 -18.67
CA VAL A 12 -4.91 10.04 -17.75
C VAL A 12 -3.68 10.81 -17.23
N GLY A 13 -2.55 10.71 -17.91
CA GLY A 13 -1.31 11.43 -17.56
C GLY A 13 -0.52 10.82 -16.40
N THR A 14 -0.85 9.60 -15.97
CA THR A 14 -0.15 8.94 -14.86
C THR A 14 1.25 8.48 -15.27
N SER A 15 2.25 8.86 -14.48
CA SER A 15 3.60 8.27 -14.54
C SER A 15 3.63 6.97 -13.73
N MET A 16 4.13 5.89 -14.32
CA MET A 16 4.27 4.60 -13.64
C MET A 16 5.73 4.37 -13.24
N PHE A 17 5.94 4.00 -11.97
CA PHE A 17 7.25 3.69 -11.41
C PHE A 17 7.27 2.22 -10.99
N SER A 18 8.27 1.47 -11.43
CA SER A 18 8.46 0.10 -10.96
C SER A 18 9.20 0.09 -9.61
N ALA A 19 9.14 -1.03 -8.89
CA ALA A 19 9.84 -1.19 -7.60
C ALA A 19 11.37 -1.38 -7.73
N ASN A 20 11.99 -0.92 -8.83
CA ASN A 20 13.44 -0.94 -9.02
C ASN A 20 14.08 0.34 -8.45
N THR A 21 15.36 0.29 -8.10
CA THR A 21 16.07 1.42 -7.47
C THR A 21 16.04 2.70 -8.31
N GLN A 22 16.07 2.60 -9.64
CA GLN A 22 16.07 3.77 -10.51
C GLN A 22 14.71 4.48 -10.48
N ASP A 23 13.62 3.73 -10.59
CA ASP A 23 12.26 4.25 -10.60
C ASP A 23 11.83 4.73 -9.21
N VAL A 24 12.31 4.12 -8.13
CA VAL A 24 12.14 4.67 -6.78
C VAL A 24 12.72 6.08 -6.70
N ARG A 25 13.95 6.32 -7.19
CA ARG A 25 14.52 7.68 -7.21
C ARG A 25 13.69 8.66 -8.05
N LYS A 26 13.10 8.20 -9.16
CA LYS A 26 12.19 9.03 -9.96
C LYS A 26 10.91 9.36 -9.19
N ALA A 27 10.36 8.42 -8.43
CA ALA A 27 9.22 8.68 -7.56
C ALA A 27 9.52 9.72 -6.47
N PHE A 28 10.71 9.66 -5.85
CA PHE A 28 11.19 10.70 -4.94
C PHE A 28 11.23 12.08 -5.59
N LYS A 29 11.82 12.18 -6.80
CA LYS A 29 11.87 13.43 -7.55
C LYS A 29 10.47 13.92 -7.93
N HIS A 30 9.58 13.02 -8.33
CA HIS A 30 8.21 13.33 -8.70
C HIS A 30 7.46 13.97 -7.54
N LEU A 31 7.53 13.37 -6.35
CA LEU A 31 6.90 13.86 -5.14
C LEU A 31 7.53 15.19 -4.66
N ARG A 32 8.86 15.33 -4.74
CA ARG A 32 9.56 16.60 -4.42
C ARG A 32 9.15 17.76 -5.33
N ASN A 33 8.70 17.49 -6.55
CA ASN A 33 8.20 18.50 -7.47
C ASN A 33 6.73 18.90 -7.21
N GLY A 34 6.15 18.50 -6.07
CA GLY A 34 4.77 18.85 -5.69
C GLY A 34 3.70 17.98 -6.37
N ASN A 35 4.08 16.87 -7.00
CA ASN A 35 3.12 15.94 -7.59
C ASN A 35 2.64 14.91 -6.58
N VAL A 36 1.57 14.20 -6.90
CA VAL A 36 1.01 13.12 -6.05
C VAL A 36 1.59 11.78 -6.44
N LEU A 37 1.87 10.92 -5.45
CA LEU A 37 2.25 9.53 -5.66
C LEU A 37 1.23 8.60 -5.00
N ALA A 38 0.68 7.66 -5.79
CA ALA A 38 -0.19 6.60 -5.29
C ALA A 38 0.62 5.31 -5.09
N ILE A 39 0.48 4.68 -3.92
CA ILE A 39 1.21 3.45 -3.53
C ILE A 39 0.20 2.42 -3.03
N LEU A 40 0.20 1.23 -3.62
CA LEU A 40 -0.53 0.08 -3.09
C LEU A 40 0.27 -0.48 -1.91
N SER A 41 -0.20 -0.19 -0.69
CA SER A 41 0.55 -0.47 0.56
C SER A 41 0.16 -1.78 1.23
N ASP A 42 -0.85 -2.48 0.71
CA ASP A 42 -1.36 -3.75 1.23
C ASP A 42 -0.85 -4.97 0.44
N HIS A 43 0.03 -4.78 -0.53
CA HIS A 43 0.73 -5.86 -1.21
C HIS A 43 2.10 -6.13 -0.58
N LEU A 44 2.58 -7.37 -0.73
CA LEU A 44 3.92 -7.76 -0.33
C LEU A 44 4.95 -6.96 -1.13
N PRO A 45 5.85 -6.23 -0.44
CA PRO A 45 6.97 -5.59 -1.10
C PRO A 45 8.03 -6.63 -1.49
N SER A 46 9.01 -6.22 -2.30
CA SER A 46 10.18 -7.04 -2.61
C SER A 46 10.95 -7.45 -1.34
N ALA A 47 11.77 -8.50 -1.44
CA ALA A 47 12.67 -8.92 -0.37
C ALA A 47 13.48 -7.73 0.17
N LYS A 48 13.58 -7.62 1.50
CA LYS A 48 14.23 -6.52 2.26
C LYS A 48 13.57 -5.13 2.16
N ALA A 49 12.57 -4.94 1.31
CA ALA A 49 11.85 -3.66 1.15
C ALA A 49 10.69 -3.47 2.14
N GLY A 50 10.40 -4.46 2.98
CA GLY A 50 9.36 -4.41 4.00
C GLY A 50 9.86 -4.61 5.42
N VAL A 51 8.92 -4.54 6.35
CA VAL A 51 9.04 -4.88 7.78
C VAL A 51 7.79 -5.66 8.20
N TYR A 52 7.90 -6.48 9.24
CA TYR A 52 6.74 -7.12 9.83
C TYR A 52 6.05 -6.14 10.77
N ALA A 53 4.80 -5.80 10.44
CA ALA A 53 3.95 -4.92 11.23
C ALA A 53 2.57 -5.57 11.44
N PRO A 54 1.86 -5.28 12.54
CA PRO A 54 0.54 -5.82 12.78
C PRO A 54 -0.46 -5.46 11.67
N PHE A 55 -1.28 -6.42 11.29
CA PHE A 55 -2.45 -6.28 10.41
C PHE A 55 -3.50 -7.31 10.85
N PHE A 56 -4.60 -6.84 11.43
CA PHE A 56 -5.61 -7.62 12.15
C PHE A 56 -5.03 -8.52 13.24
N GLY A 57 -4.01 -8.02 13.95
CA GLY A 57 -3.34 -8.76 15.03
C GLY A 57 -2.36 -9.84 14.56
N ILE A 58 -2.18 -10.03 13.25
CA ILE A 58 -1.19 -10.94 12.67
C ILE A 58 -0.08 -10.09 12.03
N ASN A 59 1.17 -10.52 12.18
CA ASN A 59 2.27 -9.85 11.49
C ASN A 59 2.15 -10.02 9.97
N ALA A 60 2.18 -8.89 9.26
CA ALA A 60 2.16 -8.85 7.80
C ALA A 60 3.40 -8.10 7.29
N TYR A 61 4.06 -8.66 6.27
CA TYR A 61 5.23 -8.04 5.66
C TYR A 61 4.81 -6.83 4.82
N THR A 62 5.12 -5.63 5.30
CA THR A 62 4.54 -4.36 4.85
C THR A 62 5.63 -3.44 4.33
N GLY A 63 5.40 -2.77 3.19
CA GLY A 63 6.39 -1.95 2.51
C GLY A 63 6.82 -0.71 3.29
N LYS A 64 8.12 -0.40 3.26
CA LYS A 64 8.69 0.81 3.88
C LYS A 64 8.69 2.05 2.99
N LEU A 65 8.25 1.94 1.73
CA LEU A 65 8.42 3.01 0.73
C LEU A 65 7.74 4.31 1.15
N THR A 66 6.51 4.24 1.67
CA THR A 66 5.76 5.41 2.14
C THR A 66 6.53 6.15 3.24
N HIS A 67 7.03 5.43 4.25
CA HIS A 67 7.86 5.98 5.32
C HIS A 67 9.17 6.60 4.79
N ALA A 68 9.84 5.92 3.86
CA ALA A 68 11.07 6.44 3.27
C ALA A 68 10.83 7.75 2.50
N LEU A 69 9.71 7.88 1.77
CA LEU A 69 9.38 9.08 1.01
C LEU A 69 9.15 10.29 1.93
N ILE A 70 8.29 10.14 2.93
CA ILE A 70 7.89 11.25 3.81
C ILE A 70 9.01 11.73 4.72
N LYS A 71 9.96 10.86 5.07
CA LYS A 71 11.18 11.27 5.78
C LYS A 71 12.01 12.31 5.03
N HIS A 72 11.94 12.32 3.69
CA HIS A 72 12.74 13.21 2.87
C HIS A 72 12.03 14.50 2.45
N ASN A 73 10.69 14.52 2.46
CA ASN A 73 9.94 15.64 1.88
C ASN A 73 8.75 16.12 2.73
N GLN A 74 8.47 15.46 3.87
CA GLN A 74 7.41 15.82 4.81
C GLN A 74 6.03 15.91 4.16
N SER A 75 5.77 15.13 3.09
CA SER A 75 4.46 15.05 2.47
C SER A 75 3.43 14.46 3.41
N GLU A 76 2.19 14.96 3.33
CA GLU A 76 1.05 14.36 4.01
C GLU A 76 0.71 12.98 3.41
N VAL A 77 0.34 12.03 4.25
CA VAL A 77 -0.03 10.68 3.85
C VAL A 77 -1.53 10.53 3.94
N LEU A 78 -2.16 10.24 2.81
CA LEU A 78 -3.60 9.97 2.72
C LEU A 78 -3.85 8.50 2.36
N MET A 79 -4.71 7.85 3.12
CA MET A 79 -5.35 6.60 2.74
C MET A 79 -6.46 6.90 1.73
N ALA A 80 -6.28 6.47 0.49
CA ALA A 80 -7.28 6.58 -0.56
C ALA A 80 -8.03 5.25 -0.73
N THR A 81 -9.35 5.28 -0.63
CA THR A 81 -10.22 4.11 -0.82
C THR A 81 -11.21 4.36 -1.95
N VAL A 82 -11.48 3.32 -2.75
CA VAL A 82 -12.53 3.34 -3.77
C VAL A 82 -13.57 2.27 -3.45
N LEU A 83 -14.76 2.69 -3.02
CA LEU A 83 -15.86 1.81 -2.66
C LEU A 83 -16.89 1.76 -3.80
N ARG A 84 -17.34 0.56 -4.15
CA ARG A 84 -18.43 0.38 -5.10
C ARG A 84 -19.76 0.70 -4.40
N LYS A 85 -20.57 1.56 -5.03
CA LYS A 85 -21.92 1.86 -4.57
C LYS A 85 -22.90 0.75 -4.98
N SER A 86 -23.95 0.56 -4.19
CA SER A 86 -24.97 -0.46 -4.46
C SER A 86 -25.64 -0.24 -5.82
N LYS A 87 -26.19 -1.32 -6.40
CA LYS A 87 -27.07 -1.27 -7.59
C LYS A 87 -26.47 -0.52 -8.80
N GLY A 88 -25.14 -0.56 -8.98
CA GLY A 88 -24.48 0.05 -10.13
C GLY A 88 -24.41 1.58 -10.11
N GLN A 89 -24.59 2.22 -8.95
CA GLN A 89 -24.56 3.68 -8.79
C GLN A 89 -23.14 4.30 -8.85
N GLY A 90 -22.17 3.58 -9.42
CA GLY A 90 -20.79 4.03 -9.54
C GLY A 90 -19.93 3.74 -8.31
N PHE A 91 -19.01 4.65 -8.02
CA PHE A 91 -18.00 4.51 -6.97
C PHE A 91 -17.98 5.75 -6.06
N GLU A 92 -17.62 5.54 -4.81
CA GLU A 92 -17.31 6.58 -3.84
C GLU A 92 -15.80 6.53 -3.56
N ILE A 93 -15.15 7.69 -3.60
CA ILE A 93 -13.73 7.81 -3.30
C ILE A 93 -13.59 8.57 -2.00
N GLU A 94 -12.90 7.98 -1.04
CA GLU A 94 -12.64 8.57 0.25
C GLU A 94 -11.13 8.77 0.45
N PHE A 95 -10.77 9.88 1.08
CA PHE A 95 -9.41 10.18 1.49
C PHE A 95 -9.40 10.46 2.99
N HIS A 96 -8.56 9.74 3.72
CA HIS A 96 -8.38 9.92 5.17
C HIS A 96 -6.91 10.12 5.48
N ALA A 97 -6.58 11.07 6.35
CA ALA A 97 -5.21 11.21 6.83
C ALA A 97 -4.76 9.93 7.54
N VAL A 98 -3.50 9.55 7.33
CA VAL A 98 -2.84 8.50 8.13
C VAL A 98 -2.08 9.19 9.26
N ASP A 99 -2.54 8.95 10.48
CA ASP A 99 -1.98 9.56 11.68
C ASP A 99 -0.54 9.08 11.94
N GLN A 100 0.25 9.92 12.63
CA GLN A 100 1.56 9.55 13.20
C GLN A 100 2.58 9.00 12.18
N MET A 101 2.52 9.51 10.94
CA MET A 101 3.46 9.11 9.89
C MET A 101 4.84 9.80 10.00
N ASP A 102 5.00 10.76 10.91
CA ASP A 102 6.25 11.48 11.22
C ASP A 102 7.23 10.70 12.12
N THR A 103 6.86 9.49 12.54
CA THR A 103 7.74 8.58 13.30
C THR A 103 9.09 8.35 12.63
N GLN A 104 10.11 8.03 13.43
CA GLN A 104 11.42 7.60 12.97
C GLN A 104 11.54 6.08 12.75
N ASP A 105 10.60 5.30 13.29
CA ASP A 105 10.58 3.85 13.20
C ASP A 105 9.74 3.38 12.00
N SER A 106 10.36 2.60 11.13
CA SER A 106 9.69 2.02 9.98
C SER A 106 8.61 0.99 10.35
N ILE A 107 8.72 0.31 11.50
CA ILE A 107 7.71 -0.63 11.98
C ILE A 107 6.47 0.14 12.44
N GLU A 108 6.64 1.22 13.20
CA GLU A 108 5.54 2.09 13.61
C GLU A 108 4.82 2.70 12.39
N ALA A 109 5.57 3.23 11.42
CA ALA A 109 4.98 3.77 10.20
C ALA A 109 4.19 2.72 9.40
N ALA A 110 4.74 1.50 9.26
CA ALA A 110 4.04 0.39 8.61
C ALA A 110 2.78 -0.03 9.39
N SER A 111 2.83 0.02 10.72
CA SER A 111 1.68 -0.27 11.59
C SER A 111 0.59 0.79 11.43
N ASN A 112 0.95 2.06 11.32
CA ASN A 112 -0.01 3.16 11.10
C ASN A 112 -0.72 3.04 9.75
N VAL A 113 0.02 2.69 8.69
CA VAL A 113 -0.56 2.38 7.38
C VAL A 113 -1.50 1.17 7.46
N ASN A 114 -1.07 0.08 8.08
CA ASN A 114 -1.92 -1.11 8.27
C ASN A 114 -3.19 -0.80 9.06
N ASN A 115 -3.09 -0.03 10.15
CA ASN A 115 -4.24 0.42 10.94
C ASN A 115 -5.23 1.24 10.11
N ALA A 116 -4.74 2.13 9.23
CA ALA A 116 -5.60 2.89 8.33
C ALA A 116 -6.33 1.96 7.33
N ILE A 117 -5.64 0.94 6.80
CA ILE A 117 -6.26 -0.08 5.94
C ILE A 117 -7.32 -0.88 6.72
N GLU A 118 -7.01 -1.31 7.94
CA GLU A 118 -7.94 -2.05 8.80
C GLU A 118 -9.23 -1.27 9.06
N LYS A 119 -9.14 0.04 9.35
CA LYS A 119 -10.31 0.90 9.57
C LYS A 119 -11.25 0.87 8.35
N VAL A 120 -10.70 0.90 7.14
CA VAL A 120 -11.47 0.81 5.89
C VAL A 120 -12.09 -0.57 5.73
N ILE A 121 -11.29 -1.62 5.88
CA ILE A 121 -11.76 -3.01 5.71
C ILE A 121 -12.87 -3.33 6.71
N ARG A 122 -12.79 -2.87 7.96
CA ARG A 122 -13.84 -3.10 8.97
C ARG A 122 -15.19 -2.50 8.59
N ARG A 123 -15.23 -1.46 7.76
CA ARG A 123 -16.48 -0.84 7.29
C ARG A 123 -17.13 -1.62 6.16
N THR A 124 -16.33 -2.17 5.25
CA THR A 124 -16.81 -2.88 4.04
C THR A 124 -15.94 -4.10 3.74
N PRO A 125 -15.92 -5.12 4.62
CA PRO A 125 -15.02 -6.26 4.48
C PRO A 125 -15.27 -7.04 3.19
N GLU A 126 -16.50 -7.07 2.69
CA GLU A 126 -16.89 -7.76 1.47
C GLU A 126 -16.27 -7.15 0.19
N GLN A 127 -15.80 -5.90 0.25
CA GLN A 127 -15.18 -5.22 -0.90
C GLN A 127 -13.65 -5.35 -0.92
N TYR A 128 -13.04 -5.91 0.14
CA TYR A 128 -11.60 -6.13 0.18
C TYR A 128 -11.18 -7.37 -0.62
N GLN A 129 -10.01 -7.31 -1.26
CA GLN A 129 -9.49 -8.36 -2.13
C GLN A 129 -8.85 -9.52 -1.34
N TRP A 130 -9.64 -10.25 -0.56
CA TRP A 130 -9.18 -11.34 0.32
C TRP A 130 -8.47 -12.51 -0.37
N PHE A 131 -8.56 -12.63 -1.69
CA PHE A 131 -7.84 -13.66 -2.45
C PHE A 131 -6.32 -13.42 -2.46
N TYR A 132 -5.87 -12.18 -2.20
CA TYR A 132 -4.45 -11.89 -2.09
C TYR A 132 -3.87 -12.54 -0.83
N LYS A 133 -2.80 -13.31 -0.99
CA LYS A 133 -2.16 -14.03 0.12
C LYS A 133 -1.31 -13.10 1.00
N ARG A 134 -1.95 -12.12 1.65
CA ARG A 134 -1.32 -11.06 2.47
C ARG A 134 -0.34 -11.57 3.51
N PHE A 135 -0.62 -12.74 4.10
CA PHE A 135 0.17 -13.36 5.17
C PHE A 135 1.09 -14.50 4.68
N SER A 136 1.45 -14.56 3.39
CA SER A 136 2.30 -15.64 2.87
C SER A 136 3.75 -15.50 3.29
N GLU A 137 4.20 -14.27 3.51
CA GLU A 137 5.50 -13.96 4.11
C GLU A 137 5.32 -13.80 5.63
N GLN A 138 6.11 -14.52 6.42
CA GLN A 138 6.09 -14.52 7.88
C GLN A 138 7.51 -14.45 8.45
N PRO A 139 7.69 -13.92 9.67
CA PRO A 139 8.98 -13.95 10.37
C PRO A 139 9.54 -15.38 10.44
N ASP A 140 10.86 -15.49 10.51
CA ASP A 140 11.55 -16.79 10.58
C ASP A 140 10.98 -17.67 11.70
N GLY A 141 10.66 -18.92 11.35
CA GLY A 141 10.08 -19.90 12.27
C GLY A 141 8.56 -19.81 12.44
N ILE A 142 7.89 -18.78 11.90
CA ILE A 142 6.42 -18.67 11.93
C ILE A 142 5.84 -19.27 10.66
N LYS A 143 4.90 -20.21 10.81
CA LYS A 143 4.17 -20.78 9.67
C LYS A 143 3.12 -19.79 9.16
N THR A 144 3.01 -19.68 7.84
CA THR A 144 1.89 -18.97 7.21
C THR A 144 0.56 -19.69 7.47
N ILE A 145 -0.54 -18.93 7.50
CA ILE A 145 -1.91 -19.45 7.62
C ILE A 145 -2.40 -20.12 6.34
N TYR A 146 -1.71 -19.92 5.21
CA TYR A 146 -2.09 -20.53 3.94
C TYR A 146 -1.51 -21.94 3.85
N GLN A 147 -2.37 -22.91 3.54
CA GLN A 147 -1.92 -24.25 3.21
C GLN A 147 -1.05 -24.19 1.95
N GLN A 148 0.09 -24.86 1.97
CA GLN A 148 0.81 -25.17 0.73
C GLN A 148 -0.07 -26.17 -0.03
N GLY A 149 -0.47 -25.82 -1.24
CA GLY A 149 -1.24 -26.73 -2.09
C GLY A 149 -0.40 -27.98 -2.38
N ASN A 150 -0.99 -29.15 -2.17
CA ASN A 150 -0.45 -30.42 -2.66
C ASN A 150 -0.39 -30.45 -4.18
#